data_AF-A0A6I4UJG5-F1
#
_entry.id   AF-A0A6I4UJG5-F1
#
_cell.length_a   1.000
_cell.length_b   1.000
_cell.length_c   1.000
_cell.angle_alpha   90.00
_cell.angle_beta   90.00
_cell.angle_gamma   90.00
#
_symmetry.space_group_name_H-M   'P 1'
#
loop_
_entity.id
_entity.type
_entity.pdbx_description
1 polymer ?
#
loop_
_entity_poly.entity_id
_entity_poly.type
_entity_poly.pdbx_seq_one_letter_code
_entity_poly.pdbx_strand_id
1 'polypeptide(L)'
;MARNPATIRYNRRMAAIMAVYIAGIMLASLVIDRAAPLGPITIGLTLLPGLAIVAAIGAIGRFLTELADEYLRMLEVRKVIIATGVTLAITSVWGLLELYSASLPRLPVFYVFPIWCGGLFVGQIVNRFWLGDDDDVGGCA
;
A
#
# COMPACT_ATOMS: atom_id res chain seq x y z
N MET A 1 12.03 -22.43 -5.94
CA MET A 1 12.48 -21.15 -5.34
C MET A 1 12.49 -21.25 -3.83
N ALA A 2 13.65 -21.32 -3.18
CA ALA A 2 13.75 -21.11 -1.75
C ALA A 2 13.34 -19.65 -1.47
N ARG A 3 12.15 -19.44 -0.90
CA ARG A 3 11.63 -18.10 -0.60
C ARG A 3 12.62 -17.42 0.35
N ASN A 4 13.23 -16.31 -0.08
CA ASN A 4 14.21 -15.59 0.73
C ASN A 4 13.61 -15.39 2.15
N PRO A 5 14.29 -15.81 3.23
CA PRO A 5 13.76 -15.74 4.58
C PRO A 5 13.35 -14.30 5.00
N ALA A 6 13.96 -13.28 4.39
CA ALA A 6 13.55 -11.88 4.55
C ALA A 6 12.13 -11.64 4.01
N THR A 7 11.80 -12.15 2.82
CA THR A 7 10.47 -12.04 2.19
C THR A 7 9.40 -12.74 3.03
N ILE A 8 9.71 -13.89 3.63
CA ILE A 8 8.79 -14.60 4.54
C ILE A 8 8.42 -13.73 5.74
N ARG A 9 9.44 -13.14 6.36
CA ARG A 9 9.30 -12.30 7.56
C ARG A 9 8.54 -11.02 7.23
N TYR A 10 8.83 -10.41 6.10
CA TYR A 10 8.11 -9.25 5.59
C TYR A 10 6.64 -9.56 5.34
N ASN A 11 6.32 -10.61 4.57
CA ASN A 11 4.93 -10.97 4.28
C ASN A 11 4.13 -11.26 5.55
N ARG A 12 4.74 -11.91 6.56
CA ARG A 12 4.07 -12.14 7.84
C ARG A 12 3.80 -10.85 8.62
N ARG A 13 4.77 -9.92 8.66
CA ARG A 13 4.60 -8.60 9.29
C ARG A 13 3.53 -7.79 8.55
N MET A 14 3.59 -7.76 7.23
CA MET A 14 2.64 -7.04 6.39
C MET A 14 1.23 -7.62 6.52
N ALA A 15 1.08 -8.94 6.51
CA ALA A 15 -0.22 -9.58 6.73
C ALA A 15 -0.80 -9.24 8.12
N ALA A 16 0.03 -9.23 9.18
CA ALA A 16 -0.41 -8.81 10.50
C ALA A 16 -0.85 -7.34 10.53
N ILE A 17 -0.10 -6.44 9.91
CA ILE A 17 -0.44 -5.01 9.82
C ILE A 17 -1.74 -4.81 9.03
N MET A 18 -1.90 -5.49 7.89
CA MET A 18 -3.11 -5.42 7.08
C MET A 18 -4.33 -6.00 7.82
N ALA A 19 -4.14 -7.07 8.60
CA ALA A 19 -5.20 -7.59 9.46
C ALA A 19 -5.62 -6.57 10.52
N VAL A 20 -4.67 -5.88 11.16
CA VAL A 20 -4.96 -4.79 12.11
C VAL A 20 -5.66 -3.62 11.42
N TYR A 21 -5.25 -3.26 10.20
CA TYR A 21 -5.89 -2.21 9.41
C TYR A 21 -7.36 -2.54 9.11
N ILE A 22 -7.62 -3.72 8.54
CA ILE A 22 -8.97 -4.18 8.19
C ILE A 22 -9.83 -4.32 9.46
N ALA A 23 -9.29 -4.95 10.51
CA ALA A 23 -9.99 -5.10 11.79
C ALA A 23 -10.30 -3.73 12.40
N GLY A 24 -9.38 -2.78 12.36
CA GLY A 24 -9.59 -1.42 12.86
C GLY A 24 -10.74 -0.70 12.13
N ILE A 25 -10.78 -0.80 10.81
CA ILE A 25 -11.87 -0.22 9.99
C ILE A 25 -13.19 -0.93 10.27
N MET A 26 -13.19 -2.25 10.37
CA MET A 26 -14.40 -3.04 10.63
C MET A 26 -14.96 -2.72 12.01
N LEU A 27 -14.10 -2.68 13.04
CA LEU A 27 -14.48 -2.33 14.40
C LEU A 27 -15.00 -0.89 14.47
N ALA A 28 -14.30 0.06 13.81
CA ALA A 28 -14.77 1.43 13.67
C ALA A 28 -16.16 1.50 13.01
N SER A 29 -16.39 0.74 11.95
CA SER A 29 -17.67 0.73 11.23
C SER A 29 -18.81 0.07 12.02
N LEU A 30 -18.50 -0.83 12.96
CA LEU A 30 -19.49 -1.53 13.79
C LEU A 30 -19.84 -0.77 15.07
N VAL A 31 -18.87 -0.03 15.64
CA VAL A 31 -19.01 0.65 16.94
C VAL A 31 -19.37 2.12 16.80
N ILE A 32 -18.95 2.78 15.72
CA ILE A 32 -19.20 4.21 15.53
C ILE A 32 -20.44 4.40 14.66
N ASP A 33 -21.51 4.91 15.27
CA ASP A 33 -22.64 5.43 14.51
C ASP A 33 -22.22 6.68 13.73
N ARG A 34 -22.72 6.82 12.49
CA ARG A 34 -22.40 7.96 11.61
C ARG A 34 -22.77 9.33 12.20
N ALA A 35 -23.65 9.35 13.20
CA ALA A 35 -24.11 10.55 13.91
C ALA A 35 -23.50 10.70 15.32
N ALA A 36 -22.59 9.82 15.74
CA ALA A 36 -22.00 9.86 17.07
C ALA A 36 -21.05 11.07 17.23
N PRO A 37 -21.12 11.80 18.36
CA PRO A 37 -20.20 12.89 18.65
C PRO A 37 -18.75 12.39 18.76
N LEU A 38 -17.79 13.31 18.56
CA LEU A 38 -16.36 13.07 18.67
C LEU A 38 -15.96 12.70 20.11
N GLY A 39 -16.12 11.43 20.46
CA GLY A 39 -15.74 10.87 21.75
C GLY A 39 -14.29 10.34 21.76
N PRO A 40 -13.67 10.19 22.94
CA PRO A 40 -12.33 9.60 23.07
C PRO A 40 -12.19 8.21 22.43
N ILE A 41 -13.27 7.41 22.48
CA ILE A 41 -13.33 6.08 21.87
C ILE A 41 -13.29 6.18 20.34
N THR A 42 -14.06 7.09 19.76
CA THR A 42 -14.08 7.36 18.30
C THR A 42 -12.69 7.75 17.81
N ILE A 43 -11.99 8.63 18.54
CA ILE A 43 -10.63 9.07 18.22
C ILE A 43 -9.65 7.89 18.31
N GLY A 44 -9.66 7.14 19.41
CA GLY A 44 -8.74 6.00 19.59
C GLY A 44 -8.92 4.93 18.50
N LEU A 45 -10.17 4.65 18.13
CA LEU A 45 -10.52 3.61 17.17
C LEU A 45 -10.25 4.03 15.71
N THR A 46 -10.40 5.32 15.39
CA THR A 46 -10.06 5.85 14.05
C THR A 46 -8.56 6.07 13.85
N LEU A 47 -7.80 6.27 14.92
CA LEU A 47 -6.33 6.34 14.84
C LEU A 47 -5.68 4.99 14.55
N LEU A 48 -6.31 3.89 14.96
CA LEU A 48 -5.81 2.52 14.74
C LEU A 48 -5.48 2.23 13.26
N PRO A 49 -6.40 2.42 12.28
CA PRO A 49 -6.07 2.21 10.88
C PRO A 49 -5.01 3.20 10.36
N GLY A 50 -4.99 4.45 10.87
CA GLY A 50 -3.95 5.41 10.55
C GLY A 50 -2.55 4.95 11.00
N LEU A 51 -2.44 4.41 12.22
CA LEU A 51 -1.20 3.82 12.73
C LEU A 51 -0.79 2.57 11.96
N ALA A 52 -1.75 1.75 11.52
CA ALA A 52 -1.47 0.58 10.69
C ALA A 52 -0.84 0.99 9.34
N ILE A 53 -1.30 2.08 8.73
CA ILE A 53 -0.70 2.64 7.51
C ILE A 53 0.77 3.05 7.75
N VAL A 54 1.04 3.79 8.83
CA VAL A 54 2.41 4.20 9.19
C VAL A 54 3.30 2.98 9.43
N ALA A 55 2.78 1.97 10.13
CA ALA A 55 3.48 0.71 10.36
C ALA A 55 3.76 -0.04 9.05
N ALA A 56 2.83 -0.03 8.09
CA ALA A 56 3.00 -0.67 6.78
C ALA A 56 4.13 0.00 5.98
N ILE A 57 4.16 1.33 5.93
CA ILE A 57 5.22 2.11 5.27
C ILE A 57 6.57 1.84 5.96
N GLY A 58 6.60 1.85 7.29
CA GLY A 58 7.81 1.51 8.05
C GLY A 58 8.28 0.07 7.82
N ALA A 59 7.36 -0.88 7.66
CA ALA A 59 7.67 -2.27 7.34
C ALA A 59 8.29 -2.43 5.94
N ILE A 60 7.84 -1.64 4.95
CA ILE A 60 8.45 -1.60 3.61
C ILE A 60 9.86 -1.01 3.68
N GLY A 61 10.05 0.11 4.38
CA GLY A 61 11.39 0.70 4.57
C GLY A 61 12.36 -0.27 5.24
N ARG A 62 11.90 -0.98 6.28
CA ARG A 62 12.70 -2.02 6.95
C ARG A 62 12.96 -3.23 6.05
N PHE A 63 12.03 -3.58 5.17
CA PHE A 63 12.24 -4.67 4.22
C PHE A 63 13.40 -4.33 3.27
N LEU A 64 13.42 -3.12 2.71
CA LEU A 64 14.49 -2.66 1.82
C LEU A 64 15.89 -2.79 2.43
N THR A 65 16.03 -2.55 3.73
CA THR A 65 17.32 -2.70 4.44
C THR A 65 17.66 -4.15 4.81
N GLU A 66 16.65 -5.02 4.97
CA GLU A 66 16.82 -6.45 5.23
C GLU A 66 17.16 -7.24 3.94
N LEU A 67 16.93 -6.69 2.75
CA LEU A 67 17.37 -7.31 1.49
C LEU A 67 18.89 -7.22 1.34
N ALA A 68 19.54 -8.39 1.22
CA ALA A 68 20.97 -8.52 0.97
C ALA A 68 21.35 -8.34 -0.51
N ASP A 69 20.40 -8.55 -1.43
CA ASP A 69 20.60 -8.45 -2.87
C ASP A 69 20.18 -7.05 -3.36
N GLU A 70 21.13 -6.33 -3.96
CA GLU A 70 20.93 -4.96 -4.47
C GLU A 70 19.97 -4.92 -5.67
N TYR A 71 19.93 -5.98 -6.49
CA TYR A 71 18.98 -6.07 -7.61
C TYR A 71 17.55 -6.18 -7.09
N LEU A 72 17.31 -7.07 -6.14
CA LEU A 72 15.99 -7.20 -5.52
C LEU A 72 15.58 -5.93 -4.77
N ARG A 73 16.52 -5.24 -4.10
CA ARG A 73 16.26 -3.94 -3.46
C ARG A 73 15.83 -2.90 -4.49
N MET A 74 16.54 -2.79 -5.62
CA MET A 74 16.18 -1.88 -6.72
C MET A 74 14.76 -2.16 -7.25
N LEU A 75 14.40 -3.44 -7.42
CA LEU A 75 13.06 -3.83 -7.87
C LEU A 75 11.96 -3.37 -6.90
N GLU A 76 12.16 -3.53 -5.60
CA GLU A 76 11.21 -3.08 -4.58
C GLU A 76 11.10 -1.54 -4.54
N VAL A 77 12.22 -0.81 -4.63
CA VAL A 77 12.20 0.65 -4.72
C VAL A 77 11.42 1.12 -5.95
N ARG A 78 11.62 0.48 -7.11
CA ARG A 78 10.89 0.80 -8.33
C ARG A 78 9.38 0.64 -8.18
N LYS A 79 8.92 -0.41 -7.49
CA LYS A 79 7.49 -0.60 -7.19
C LYS A 79 6.93 0.56 -6.37
N VAL A 80 7.67 1.01 -5.36
CA VAL A 80 7.28 2.15 -4.51
C VAL A 80 7.18 3.44 -5.32
N ILE A 81 8.15 3.70 -6.21
CA ILE A 81 8.15 4.87 -7.10
C ILE A 81 6.97 4.84 -8.08
N ILE A 82 6.69 3.67 -8.68
CA ILE A 82 5.53 3.51 -9.57
C ILE A 82 4.23 3.74 -8.78
N ALA A 83 4.11 3.18 -7.59
CA ALA A 83 2.94 3.34 -6.75
C ALA A 83 2.69 4.80 -6.35
N THR A 84 3.73 5.53 -5.95
CA THR A 84 3.61 6.96 -5.62
C THR A 84 3.27 7.78 -6.85
N GLY A 85 3.89 7.51 -8.01
CA GLY A 85 3.57 8.19 -9.27
C GLY A 85 2.13 7.99 -9.71
N VAL A 86 1.62 6.75 -9.68
CA VAL A 86 0.22 6.43 -9.99
C VAL A 86 -0.73 7.12 -9.03
N THR A 87 -0.42 7.11 -7.73
CA THR A 87 -1.25 7.76 -6.71
C THR A 87 -1.30 9.26 -6.93
N LEU A 88 -0.15 9.91 -7.11
CA LEU A 88 -0.06 11.34 -7.36
C LEU A 88 -0.80 11.74 -8.63
N ALA A 89 -0.66 10.97 -9.71
CA ALA A 89 -1.38 11.23 -10.96
C ALA A 89 -2.90 11.15 -10.76
N ILE A 90 -3.39 10.07 -10.15
CA ILE A 90 -4.83 9.87 -9.92
C ILE A 90 -5.39 10.95 -8.99
N THR A 91 -4.76 11.20 -7.84
CA THR A 91 -5.25 12.19 -6.88
C THR A 91 -5.17 13.61 -7.42
N SER A 92 -4.14 13.94 -8.21
CA SER A 92 -4.01 15.29 -8.80
C SER A 92 -5.03 15.51 -9.91
N VAL A 93 -5.21 14.55 -10.81
CA VAL A 93 -6.22 14.65 -11.88
C VAL A 93 -7.62 14.74 -11.27
N TRP A 94 -7.93 13.91 -10.28
CA TRP A 94 -9.22 13.96 -9.60
C TRP A 94 -9.42 15.26 -8.82
N GLY A 95 -8.40 15.73 -8.09
CA GLY A 95 -8.45 17.00 -7.36
C GLY A 95 -8.64 18.21 -8.28
N LEU A 96 -8.05 18.19 -9.47
CA LEU A 96 -8.29 19.22 -10.49
C LEU A 96 -9.73 19.15 -11.04
N LEU A 97 -10.25 17.95 -11.29
CA LEU A 97 -11.64 17.78 -11.71
C LEU A 97 -12.61 18.34 -10.67
N GLU A 98 -12.40 18.07 -9.38
CA GLU A 98 -13.20 18.65 -8.29
C GLU A 98 -13.12 20.19 -8.23
N LEU A 99 -11.95 20.76 -8.54
CA LEU A 99 -11.76 22.21 -8.52
C LEU A 99 -12.62 22.92 -9.59
N TYR A 100 -12.81 22.29 -10.74
CA TYR A 100 -13.51 22.88 -11.89
C TYR A 100 -14.90 22.31 -12.16
N SER A 101 -15.34 21.30 -11.41
CA SER A 101 -16.68 20.71 -11.56
C SER A 101 -17.40 20.59 -10.21
N ALA A 102 -18.42 21.41 -10.03
CA ALA A 102 -19.23 21.45 -8.80
C ALA A 102 -20.12 20.22 -8.60
N SER A 103 -20.28 19.38 -9.64
CA SER A 103 -21.13 18.18 -9.61
C SER A 103 -20.39 16.92 -9.15
N LEU A 104 -19.06 16.94 -9.08
CA LEU A 104 -18.31 15.75 -8.69
C LEU A 104 -18.26 15.57 -7.16
N PRO A 105 -18.42 14.32 -6.69
CA PRO A 105 -18.26 14.02 -5.28
C PRO A 105 -16.80 14.18 -4.86
N ARG A 106 -16.60 14.79 -3.68
CA ARG A 106 -15.28 14.95 -3.07
C ARG A 106 -14.69 13.59 -2.72
N LEU A 107 -13.48 13.31 -3.18
CA LEU A 107 -12.76 12.07 -2.97
C LEU A 107 -12.40 11.94 -1.48
N PRO A 108 -12.92 10.91 -0.78
CA PRO A 108 -12.53 10.67 0.59
C PRO A 108 -11.03 10.32 0.65
N VAL A 109 -10.28 11.07 1.46
CA VAL A 109 -8.81 10.88 1.64
C VAL A 109 -8.47 9.44 2.04
N PHE A 110 -9.41 8.75 2.68
CA PHE A 110 -9.33 7.31 2.97
C PHE A 110 -8.90 6.46 1.75
N TYR A 111 -9.37 6.78 0.54
CA TYR A 111 -9.08 5.98 -0.66
C TYR A 111 -7.67 6.18 -1.23
N VAL A 112 -6.94 7.21 -0.79
CA VAL A 112 -5.57 7.49 -1.27
C VAL A 112 -4.64 6.31 -0.95
N PHE A 113 -4.74 5.74 0.24
CA PHE A 113 -3.89 4.61 0.63
C PHE A 113 -4.22 3.31 -0.15
N PRO A 114 -5.48 2.88 -0.29
CA PRO A 114 -5.86 1.79 -1.19
C PRO A 114 -5.41 1.99 -2.65
N ILE A 115 -5.52 3.22 -3.19
CA ILE A 115 -5.03 3.55 -4.53
C ILE A 115 -3.52 3.31 -4.61
N TRP A 116 -2.77 3.74 -3.60
CA TRP A 116 -1.34 3.53 -3.51
C TRP A 116 -0.97 2.04 -3.40
N CYS A 117 -1.69 1.26 -2.61
CA CYS A 117 -1.53 -0.19 -2.57
C CYS A 117 -1.80 -0.85 -3.95
N GLY A 118 -2.82 -0.37 -4.68
CA GLY A 118 -3.06 -0.77 -6.06
C GLY A 118 -1.89 -0.42 -6.99
N GLY A 119 -1.28 0.75 -6.79
CA GLY A 119 -0.06 1.16 -7.47
C GLY A 119 1.13 0.23 -7.23
N LEU A 120 1.28 -0.36 -6.04
CA LEU A 120 2.31 -1.36 -5.77
C LEU A 120 2.10 -2.64 -6.60
N PHE A 121 0.85 -3.07 -6.77
CA PHE A 121 0.49 -4.20 -7.63
C PHE A 121 0.80 -3.91 -9.10
N VAL A 122 0.48 -2.69 -9.57
CA VAL A 122 0.91 -2.23 -10.90
C VAL A 122 2.43 -2.23 -11.02
N GLY A 123 3.16 -1.77 -10.00
CA GLY A 123 4.62 -1.82 -9.96
C GLY A 123 5.17 -3.24 -10.06
N GLN A 124 4.53 -4.23 -9.42
CA GLN A 124 4.90 -5.64 -9.55
C GLN A 124 4.71 -6.14 -10.99
N ILE A 125 3.58 -5.79 -11.61
CA ILE A 125 3.28 -6.15 -13.01
C ILE A 125 4.28 -5.49 -13.97
N VAL A 126 4.56 -4.20 -13.78
CA VAL A 126 5.52 -3.44 -14.60
C VAL A 126 6.91 -4.04 -14.49
N ASN A 127 7.37 -4.40 -13.28
CA ASN A 127 8.66 -5.08 -13.14
C ASN A 127 8.69 -6.40 -13.89
N ARG A 128 7.61 -7.19 -13.82
CA ARG A 128 7.50 -8.45 -14.56
C ARG A 128 7.58 -8.27 -16.08
N PHE A 129 6.92 -7.24 -16.61
CA PHE A 129 6.90 -6.99 -18.06
C PHE A 129 8.14 -6.27 -18.60
N TRP A 130 8.76 -5.39 -17.81
CA TRP A 130 9.90 -4.59 -18.27
C TRP A 130 11.26 -5.21 -18.01
N LEU A 131 11.42 -6.01 -16.97
CA LEU A 131 12.68 -6.73 -16.77
C LEU A 131 12.66 -8.12 -17.37
N GLY A 132 11.49 -8.74 -17.54
CA GLY A 132 11.42 -10.16 -17.85
C GLY A 132 12.02 -10.95 -16.70
N ASP A 133 11.31 -11.95 -16.18
CA ASP A 133 12.04 -13.09 -15.64
C ASP A 133 12.58 -13.88 -16.84
N ASP A 134 13.43 -13.24 -17.68
CA ASP A 134 14.16 -13.86 -18.78
C ASP A 134 15.35 -14.68 -18.25
N ASP A 135 15.17 -15.30 -17.08
CA ASP A 135 15.93 -16.49 -16.71
C ASP A 135 15.39 -17.75 -17.43
N ASP A 136 14.33 -17.61 -18.25
CA ASP A 136 13.89 -18.63 -19.22
C ASP A 136 14.59 -18.50 -20.60
N VAL A 137 15.86 -18.05 -20.64
CA VAL A 137 16.72 -18.25 -21.82
C VAL A 137 18.10 -18.80 -21.43
N GLY A 138 18.16 -20.13 -21.27
CA GLY A 138 19.37 -20.89 -21.62
C GLY A 138 19.73 -22.08 -20.71
N GLY A 139 19.28 -23.30 -21.08
CA GLY A 139 20.09 -24.51 -20.79
C GLY A 139 19.35 -25.77 -20.33
N CYS A 140 18.74 -26.46 -21.29
CA CYS A 140 18.64 -27.93 -21.43
C CYS A 140 17.82 -28.76 -20.41
N ALA A 141 16.90 -29.53 -21.02
CA ALA A 141 16.51 -30.87 -20.59
C ALA A 141 17.70 -31.84 -20.52
#